data_AF-A0A453JHZ3-F1
#
_entry.id   AF-A0A453JHZ3-F1
#
_cell.length_a   1.000
_cell.length_b   1.000
_cell.length_c   1.000
_cell.angle_alpha   90.00
_cell.angle_beta   90.00
_cell.angle_gamma   90.00
#
_symmetry.space_group_name_H-M   'P 1'
#
loop_
_entity.id
_entity.type
_entity.pdbx_description
1 polymer ?
#
loop_
_entity_poly.entity_id
_entity_poly.type
_entity_poly.pdbx_seq_one_letter_code
_entity_poly.pdbx_strand_id
1 'polypeptide(L)'
;TRNDAILELAKLDFSILQALYCEELRTLTLWWKELQLQDHLSFARDRMVEMHFWMLGVLFEPQYSYGRIVLTKFFTFISIFDDIYDSYSTLEESRLLTMAMERWDEQAAEHLPGYMKFFYSKVLTTMKVIAKDLDSQGNKHADYVKKLVS
;
A
#
# COMPACT_ATOMS: atom_id res chain seq x y z
N THR A 1 -8.99 -1.39 42.82
CA THR A 1 -7.67 -0.69 42.89
C THR A 1 -6.84 -1.08 41.69
N ARG A 2 -6.02 -0.17 41.15
CA ARG A 2 -5.16 -0.40 39.98
C ARG A 2 -3.99 -1.33 40.36
N ASN A 3 -3.59 -2.24 39.46
CA ASN A 3 -2.40 -3.07 39.63
C ASN A 3 -1.20 -2.37 38.95
N ASP A 4 -0.19 -1.99 39.74
CA ASP A 4 0.95 -1.22 39.22
C ASP A 4 1.88 -2.05 38.33
N ALA A 5 2.00 -3.36 38.54
CA ALA A 5 2.79 -4.22 37.66
C ALA A 5 2.19 -4.31 36.25
N ILE A 6 0.86 -4.39 36.16
CA ILE A 6 0.13 -4.37 34.87
C ILE A 6 0.29 -3.02 34.18
N LEU A 7 0.24 -1.92 34.95
CA LEU A 7 0.41 -0.57 34.40
C LEU A 7 1.81 -0.40 33.77
N GLU A 8 2.87 -0.80 34.48
CA GLU A 8 4.23 -0.68 33.96
C GLU A 8 4.46 -1.57 32.74
N LEU A 9 3.91 -2.79 32.74
CA LEU A 9 3.93 -3.65 31.56
C LEU A 9 3.24 -2.99 30.36
N ALA A 10 2.04 -2.42 30.55
CA ALA A 10 1.28 -1.78 29.48
C ALA A 10 2.02 -0.57 28.88
N LYS A 11 2.70 0.24 29.71
CA LYS A 11 3.52 1.37 29.22
C LYS A 11 4.72 0.89 28.40
N LEU A 12 5.38 -0.17 28.85
CA LEU A 12 6.54 -0.73 28.15
C LEU A 12 6.12 -1.33 26.81
N ASP A 13 5.05 -2.13 26.80
CA ASP A 13 4.50 -2.74 25.59
C ASP A 13 4.09 -1.68 24.57
N PHE A 14 3.38 -0.63 25.01
CA PHE A 14 3.03 0.51 24.16
C PHE A 14 4.26 1.16 23.53
N SER A 15 5.34 1.35 24.30
CA SER A 15 6.57 1.97 23.80
C SER A 15 7.29 1.10 22.78
N ILE A 16 7.31 -0.23 23.00
CA ILE A 16 7.89 -1.21 22.06
C ILE A 16 7.10 -1.22 20.74
N LEU A 17 5.77 -1.29 20.83
CA LEU A 17 4.90 -1.26 19.65
C LEU A 17 5.03 0.06 18.89
N GLN A 18 5.08 1.19 19.59
CA GLN A 18 5.29 2.49 18.96
C GLN A 18 6.60 2.55 18.19
N ALA A 19 7.70 2.01 18.74
CA ALA A 19 8.98 1.96 18.05
C ALA A 19 8.91 1.10 16.76
N LEU A 20 8.20 -0.03 16.82
CA LEU A 20 7.93 -0.87 15.65
C LEU A 20 7.14 -0.10 14.58
N TYR A 21 6.07 0.61 14.95
CA TYR A 21 5.26 1.38 13.99
C TYR A 21 6.06 2.53 13.36
N CYS A 22 6.96 3.18 14.12
CA CYS A 22 7.86 4.19 13.56
C CYS A 22 8.81 3.60 12.50
N GLU A 23 9.28 2.38 12.70
CA GLU A 23 10.14 1.68 11.73
C GLU A 23 9.36 1.25 10.48
N GLU A 24 8.10 0.83 10.64
CA GLU A 24 7.16 0.58 9.55
C GLU A 24 6.93 1.86 8.73
N LEU A 25 6.64 2.99 9.39
CA LEU A 25 6.47 4.29 8.75
C LEU A 25 7.73 4.77 8.03
N ARG A 26 8.92 4.53 8.59
CA ARG A 26 10.19 4.85 7.93
C ARG A 26 10.32 4.10 6.61
N THR A 27 10.01 2.79 6.64
CA THR A 27 10.02 1.93 5.44
C THR A 27 9.00 2.41 4.40
N LEU A 28 7.78 2.71 4.83
CA LEU A 28 6.71 3.22 3.97
C LEU A 28 7.04 4.59 3.36
N THR A 29 7.66 5.48 4.14
CA THR A 29 8.07 6.81 3.67
C THR A 29 9.15 6.72 2.60
N LEU A 30 10.11 5.81 2.74
CA LEU A 30 11.13 5.57 1.71
C LEU A 30 10.49 5.05 0.43
N TRP A 31 9.63 4.03 0.54
CA TRP A 31 8.86 3.52 -0.60
C TRP A 31 8.03 4.61 -1.28
N TRP A 32 7.30 5.44 -0.51
CA TRP A 32 6.49 6.53 -1.05
C TRP A 32 7.32 7.54 -1.86
N LYS A 33 8.52 7.88 -1.37
CA LYS A 33 9.46 8.75 -2.09
C LYS A 33 9.98 8.12 -3.38
N GLU A 34 10.28 6.81 -3.36
CA GLU A 34 10.76 6.07 -4.54
C GLU A 34 9.71 5.94 -5.66
N LEU A 35 8.43 6.01 -5.32
CA LEU A 35 7.38 6.03 -6.33
C LEU A 35 7.43 7.28 -7.20
N GLN A 36 7.92 8.41 -6.67
CA GLN A 36 8.01 9.71 -7.36
C GLN A 36 6.66 10.16 -7.94
N LEU A 37 5.59 9.94 -7.17
CA LEU A 37 4.23 10.22 -7.64
C LEU A 37 3.91 11.70 -7.72
N GLN A 38 4.47 12.55 -6.85
CA GLN A 38 4.07 13.96 -6.76
C GLN A 38 4.33 14.76 -8.05
N ASP A 39 5.34 14.38 -8.83
CA ASP A 39 5.65 15.04 -10.10
C ASP A 39 4.64 14.70 -11.21
N HIS A 40 3.95 13.57 -11.10
CA HIS A 40 3.03 13.04 -12.11
C HIS A 40 1.55 13.05 -11.69
N LEU A 41 1.29 13.12 -10.38
CA LEU A 41 -0.02 12.96 -9.75
C LEU A 41 -0.22 14.06 -8.68
N SER A 42 0.09 15.30 -9.03
CA SER A 42 -0.04 16.45 -8.11
C SER A 42 -1.47 16.72 -7.64
N PHE A 43 -2.48 16.15 -8.31
CA PHE A 43 -3.88 16.18 -7.90
C PHE A 43 -4.21 15.18 -6.79
N ALA A 44 -3.44 14.10 -6.64
CA ALA A 44 -3.73 13.04 -5.69
C ALA A 44 -3.30 13.44 -4.28
N ARG A 45 -4.09 13.04 -3.29
CA ARG A 45 -3.85 13.37 -1.88
C ARG A 45 -2.71 12.51 -1.33
N ASP A 46 -1.78 13.12 -0.61
CA ASP A 46 -0.80 12.37 0.18
C ASP A 46 -1.48 11.87 1.47
N ARG A 47 -1.77 10.57 1.51
CA ARG A 47 -2.50 9.90 2.61
C ARG A 47 -1.75 8.74 3.22
N MET A 48 -0.46 8.56 2.90
CA MET A 48 0.28 7.35 3.26
C MET A 48 0.30 7.13 4.79
N VAL A 49 0.48 8.21 5.56
CA VAL A 49 0.52 8.15 7.02
C VAL A 49 -0.87 7.83 7.59
N GLU A 50 -1.94 8.44 7.06
CA GLU A 50 -3.32 8.13 7.48
C GLU A 50 -3.70 6.68 7.17
N MET A 51 -3.29 6.16 6.01
CA MET A 51 -3.50 4.76 5.64
C MET A 51 -2.74 3.82 6.58
N HIS A 52 -1.53 4.18 6.99
CA HIS A 52 -0.83 3.41 8.01
C HIS A 52 -1.56 3.42 9.35
N PHE A 53 -2.00 4.59 9.79
CA PHE A 53 -2.79 4.74 11.01
C PHE A 53 -4.08 3.90 10.98
N TRP A 54 -4.77 3.85 9.84
CA TRP A 54 -5.93 2.97 9.65
C TRP A 54 -5.55 1.49 9.81
N MET A 55 -4.41 1.06 9.27
CA MET A 55 -3.96 -0.34 9.37
C MET A 55 -3.58 -0.73 10.81
N LEU A 56 -3.10 0.21 11.63
CA LEU A 56 -2.91 -0.04 13.06
C LEU A 56 -4.24 -0.38 13.76
N GLY A 57 -5.36 0.21 13.31
CA GLY A 57 -6.68 -0.13 13.83
C GLY A 57 -7.19 -1.52 13.40
N VAL A 58 -6.70 -2.05 12.28
CA VAL A 58 -7.07 -3.39 11.78
C VAL A 58 -6.23 -4.48 12.43
N LEU A 59 -4.91 -4.29 12.51
CA LEU A 59 -3.94 -5.27 13.03
C LEU A 59 -2.86 -4.52 13.81
N PHE A 60 -2.92 -4.47 15.14
CA PHE A 60 -1.90 -3.77 15.93
C PHE A 60 -0.79 -4.70 16.44
N GLU A 61 -1.04 -6.01 16.49
CA GLU A 61 -0.10 -6.96 17.10
C GLU A 61 1.23 -7.06 16.32
N PRO A 62 2.36 -7.27 17.01
CA PRO A 62 3.68 -7.11 16.41
C PRO A 62 3.96 -8.10 15.27
N GLN A 63 3.41 -9.33 15.34
CA GLN A 63 3.56 -10.35 14.30
C GLN A 63 2.98 -9.95 12.93
N TYR A 64 2.12 -8.93 12.88
CA TYR A 64 1.48 -8.47 11.64
C TYR A 64 2.19 -7.27 11.00
N SER A 65 3.41 -6.94 11.44
CA SER A 65 4.20 -5.82 10.92
C SER A 65 4.30 -5.77 9.40
N TYR A 66 4.72 -6.88 8.77
CA TYR A 66 4.79 -6.96 7.32
C TYR A 66 3.40 -6.82 6.66
N GLY A 67 2.37 -7.41 7.27
CA GLY A 67 0.99 -7.28 6.81
C GLY A 67 0.51 -5.83 6.82
N ARG A 68 0.78 -5.06 7.88
CA ARG A 68 0.49 -3.63 7.93
C ARG A 68 1.19 -2.85 6.82
N ILE A 69 2.48 -3.09 6.59
CA ILE A 69 3.23 -2.42 5.52
C ILE A 69 2.57 -2.71 4.15
N VAL A 70 2.28 -3.97 3.85
CA VAL A 70 1.66 -4.38 2.57
C VAL A 70 0.27 -3.76 2.40
N LEU A 71 -0.57 -3.83 3.45
CA LEU A 71 -1.91 -3.25 3.39
C LEU A 71 -1.87 -1.73 3.26
N THR A 72 -0.97 -1.04 3.96
CA THR A 72 -0.81 0.41 3.80
C THR A 72 -0.45 0.77 2.36
N LYS A 73 0.47 0.04 1.71
CA LYS A 73 0.80 0.27 0.29
C LYS A 73 -0.43 0.09 -0.60
N PHE A 74 -1.20 -0.98 -0.36
CA PHE A 74 -2.41 -1.29 -1.13
C PHE A 74 -3.51 -0.23 -0.97
N PHE A 75 -3.83 0.16 0.26
CA PHE A 75 -4.83 1.20 0.53
C PHE A 75 -4.40 2.59 0.05
N THR A 76 -3.09 2.88 0.07
CA THR A 76 -2.55 4.09 -0.54
C THR A 76 -2.81 4.10 -2.05
N PHE A 77 -2.60 2.98 -2.75
CA PHE A 77 -2.95 2.89 -4.17
C PHE A 77 -4.45 3.01 -4.43
N ILE A 78 -5.30 2.37 -3.62
CA ILE A 78 -6.76 2.52 -3.73
C ILE A 78 -7.16 3.99 -3.60
N SER A 79 -6.61 4.72 -2.63
CA SER A 79 -6.90 6.14 -2.43
C SER A 79 -6.53 6.99 -3.65
N ILE A 80 -5.46 6.63 -4.37
CA ILE A 80 -5.05 7.35 -5.58
C ILE A 80 -5.93 6.95 -6.77
N PHE A 81 -6.32 5.69 -6.89
CA PHE A 81 -7.32 5.27 -7.88
C PHE A 81 -8.64 6.02 -7.68
N ASP A 82 -9.10 6.12 -6.43
CA ASP A 82 -10.28 6.90 -6.03
C ASP A 82 -10.17 8.36 -6.51
N ASP A 83 -9.05 9.04 -6.20
CA ASP A 83 -8.80 10.42 -6.67
C ASP A 83 -8.83 10.54 -8.21
N ILE A 84 -8.32 9.52 -8.92
CA ILE A 84 -8.36 9.48 -10.38
C ILE A 84 -9.81 9.36 -10.89
N TYR A 85 -10.61 8.45 -10.35
CA TYR A 85 -11.99 8.22 -10.80
C TYR A 85 -12.93 9.37 -10.41
N ASP A 86 -12.78 9.94 -9.22
CA ASP A 86 -13.74 10.90 -8.68
C ASP A 86 -13.46 12.34 -9.13
N SER A 87 -12.20 12.70 -9.38
CA SER A 87 -11.81 14.12 -9.53
C SER A 87 -11.04 14.45 -10.80
N TYR A 88 -10.31 13.51 -11.40
CA TYR A 88 -9.31 13.86 -12.43
C TYR A 88 -9.56 13.24 -13.81
N SER A 89 -9.96 11.97 -13.89
CA SER A 89 -10.12 11.30 -15.18
C SER A 89 -11.42 11.68 -15.89
N THR A 90 -11.36 11.73 -17.22
CA THR A 90 -12.56 11.73 -18.04
C THR A 90 -13.16 10.32 -18.08
N LEU A 91 -14.46 10.20 -18.36
CA LEU A 91 -15.15 8.90 -18.46
C LEU A 91 -14.44 7.91 -19.41
N GLU A 92 -13.86 8.40 -20.50
CA GLU A 92 -13.16 7.54 -21.46
C GLU A 92 -11.83 7.04 -20.89
N GLU A 93 -11.07 7.90 -20.22
CA GLU A 93 -9.85 7.48 -19.53
C GLU A 93 -10.15 6.53 -18.36
N SER A 94 -11.23 6.78 -17.61
CA SER A 94 -11.70 5.88 -16.55
C SER A 94 -12.01 4.49 -17.09
N ARG A 95 -12.65 4.39 -18.27
CA ARG A 95 -12.93 3.09 -18.92
C ARG A 95 -11.65 2.37 -19.33
N LEU A 96 -10.69 3.09 -19.92
CA LEU A 96 -9.38 2.53 -20.26
C LEU A 96 -8.69 1.99 -19.01
N LEU A 97 -8.73 2.75 -17.91
CA LEU A 97 -8.17 2.33 -16.63
C LEU A 97 -8.86 1.10 -16.06
N THR A 98 -10.19 1.04 -16.10
CA THR A 98 -10.95 -0.14 -15.67
C THR A 98 -10.56 -1.37 -16.49
N MET A 99 -10.51 -1.27 -17.82
CA MET A 99 -10.08 -2.38 -18.67
C MET A 99 -8.64 -2.82 -18.38
N ALA A 100 -7.74 -1.89 -18.07
CA ALA A 100 -6.38 -2.22 -17.68
C ALA A 100 -6.32 -2.91 -16.31
N MET A 101 -7.12 -2.47 -15.34
CA MET A 101 -7.24 -3.13 -14.04
C MET A 101 -7.85 -4.53 -14.15
N GLU A 102 -8.81 -4.75 -15.05
CA GLU A 102 -9.37 -6.10 -15.28
C GLU A 102 -8.36 -7.08 -15.87
N ARG A 103 -7.47 -6.60 -16.73
CA ARG A 103 -6.40 -7.42 -17.33
C ARG A 103 -5.22 -7.64 -16.40
N TRP A 104 -4.88 -6.63 -15.61
CA TRP A 104 -3.78 -6.65 -14.64
C TRP A 104 -2.41 -7.02 -15.26
N ASP A 105 -2.13 -6.56 -16.48
CA ASP A 105 -0.88 -6.84 -17.19
C ASP A 105 -0.16 -5.56 -17.68
N GLU A 106 1.15 -5.67 -17.96
CA GLU A 106 1.96 -4.53 -18.41
C GLU A 106 1.56 -4.01 -19.79
N GLN A 107 0.99 -4.85 -20.66
CA GLN A 107 0.59 -4.47 -22.02
C GLN A 107 -0.66 -3.59 -22.01
N ALA A 108 -1.54 -3.78 -21.03
CA ALA A 108 -2.71 -2.95 -20.84
C ALA A 108 -2.33 -1.51 -20.50
N ALA A 109 -1.17 -1.30 -19.85
CA ALA A 109 -0.64 0.02 -19.53
C ALA A 109 -0.33 0.86 -20.78
N GLU A 110 -0.01 0.23 -21.93
CA GLU A 110 0.31 0.92 -23.18
C GLU A 110 -0.87 1.73 -23.75
N HIS A 111 -2.09 1.36 -23.38
CA HIS A 111 -3.32 2.02 -23.85
C HIS A 111 -3.76 3.15 -22.90
N LEU A 112 -3.06 3.35 -21.77
CA LEU A 112 -3.41 4.36 -20.78
C LEU A 112 -2.77 5.72 -21.10
N PRO A 113 -3.43 6.84 -20.72
CA PRO A 113 -2.80 8.16 -20.71
C PRO A 113 -1.53 8.17 -19.86
N GLY A 114 -0.59 9.07 -20.18
CA GLY A 114 0.77 9.05 -19.60
C GLY A 114 0.83 8.99 -18.07
N TYR A 115 0.00 9.77 -17.37
CA TYR A 115 -0.03 9.76 -15.90
C TYR A 115 -0.62 8.46 -15.32
N MET A 116 -1.69 7.93 -15.93
CA MET A 116 -2.29 6.66 -15.54
C MET A 116 -1.35 5.50 -15.80
N LYS A 117 -0.68 5.48 -16.97
CA LYS A 117 0.33 4.49 -17.32
C LYS A 117 1.46 4.48 -16.31
N PHE A 118 1.98 5.66 -15.95
CA PHE A 118 3.02 5.80 -14.94
C PHE A 118 2.57 5.22 -13.60
N PHE A 119 1.40 5.63 -13.11
CA PHE A 119 0.85 5.15 -11.84
C PHE A 119 0.62 3.64 -11.84
N TYR A 120 -0.07 3.13 -12.86
CA TYR A 120 -0.41 1.72 -13.01
C TYR A 120 0.86 0.83 -13.06
N SER A 121 1.91 1.28 -13.75
CA SER A 121 3.19 0.58 -13.78
C SER A 121 3.84 0.48 -12.39
N LYS A 122 3.72 1.53 -11.55
CA LYS A 122 4.20 1.51 -10.16
C LYS A 122 3.40 0.56 -9.28
N VAL A 123 2.09 0.46 -9.50
CA VAL A 123 1.22 -0.52 -8.83
C VAL A 123 1.68 -1.94 -9.17
N LEU A 124 1.77 -2.29 -10.45
CA LEU A 124 2.21 -3.63 -10.89
C LEU A 124 3.59 -3.99 -10.34
N THR A 125 4.55 -3.06 -10.41
CA THR A 125 5.91 -3.27 -9.89
C THR A 125 5.89 -3.56 -8.39
N THR A 126 5.13 -2.78 -7.62
CA THR A 126 5.01 -2.98 -6.17
C THR A 126 4.38 -4.33 -5.83
N MET A 127 3.34 -4.73 -6.57
CA MET A 127 2.68 -6.02 -6.36
C MET A 127 3.60 -7.21 -6.70
N LYS A 128 4.44 -7.10 -7.73
CA LYS A 128 5.47 -8.10 -8.04
C LYS A 128 6.50 -8.24 -6.91
N VAL A 129 6.93 -7.14 -6.30
CA VAL A 129 7.82 -7.17 -5.13
C VAL A 129 7.15 -7.89 -3.96
N ILE A 130 5.90 -7.54 -3.64
CA ILE A 130 5.14 -8.19 -2.56
C ILE A 130 4.99 -9.69 -2.80
N ALA A 131 4.69 -10.09 -4.05
CA ALA A 131 4.57 -11.49 -4.43
C ALA A 131 5.88 -12.26 -4.20
N LYS A 132 7.02 -11.65 -4.55
CA LYS A 132 8.36 -12.23 -4.33
C LYS A 132 8.71 -12.31 -2.84
N ASP A 133 8.39 -11.28 -2.07
CA ASP A 133 8.65 -11.25 -0.63
C ASP A 133 7.83 -12.32 0.10
N LEU A 134 6.56 -12.50 -0.26
CA LEU A 134 5.71 -13.57 0.27
C LEU A 134 6.26 -14.97 -0.05
N ASP A 135 6.76 -15.16 -1.27
CA ASP A 135 7.39 -16.40 -1.71
C ASP A 135 8.63 -16.72 -0.88
N SER A 136 9.48 -15.72 -0.64
CA SER A 136 10.70 -15.86 0.18
C SER A 136 10.41 -16.24 1.65
N GLN A 137 9.21 -15.89 2.15
CA GLN A 137 8.74 -16.23 3.49
C GLN A 137 8.04 -17.60 3.54
N GLY A 138 7.96 -18.34 2.43
CA GLY A 138 7.21 -19.59 2.35
C GLY A 138 5.71 -19.42 2.56
N ASN A 139 5.17 -18.22 2.29
CA ASN A 139 3.76 -17.93 2.51
C ASN A 139 2.90 -18.64 1.45
N LYS A 140 1.95 -19.48 1.89
CA LYS A 140 1.02 -20.23 1.02
C LYS A 140 0.16 -19.35 0.10
N HIS A 141 0.05 -18.05 0.38
CA HIS A 141 -0.69 -17.09 -0.42
C HIS A 141 0.17 -16.39 -1.48
N ALA A 142 1.49 -16.64 -1.53
CA ALA A 142 2.36 -16.08 -2.55
C ALA A 142 1.87 -16.43 -3.96
N ASP A 143 1.47 -17.69 -4.19
CA ASP A 143 0.93 -18.14 -5.48
C ASP A 143 -0.39 -17.45 -5.85
N TYR A 144 -1.22 -17.11 -4.86
CA TYR A 144 -2.45 -16.38 -5.09
C TYR A 144 -2.15 -14.95 -5.55
N VAL A 145 -1.23 -14.25 -4.87
CA VAL A 145 -0.81 -12.90 -5.27
C VAL A 145 -0.09 -12.94 -6.62
N LYS A 146 0.76 -13.94 -6.88
CA LYS A 146 1.42 -14.15 -8.18
C LYS A 146 0.39 -14.29 -9.31
N LYS A 147 -0.66 -15.09 -9.13
CA LYS A 147 -1.74 -15.26 -10.11
C LYS A 147 -2.54 -13.99 -10.37
N LEU A 148 -2.66 -13.11 -9.37
CA LEU A 148 -3.30 -11.81 -9.57
C LEU A 148 -2.42 -10.87 -10.41
N VAL A 149 -1.09 -11.05 -10.40
CA VAL A 149 -0.13 -10.17 -11.07
C VAL A 149 0.47 -10.72 -12.37
N SER A 150 0.04 -11.92 -12.80
CA SER A 150 0.55 -12.68 -13.95
C SER A 150 -0.46 -12.74 -15.08
#